data_AF-A0AAW0IPX1-F1
#
_entry.id   AF-A0AAW0IPX1-F1
#
_cell.length_a   1.000
_cell.length_b   1.000
_cell.length_c   1.000
_cell.angle_alpha   90.00
_cell.angle_beta   90.00
_cell.angle_gamma   90.00
#
_symmetry.space_group_name_H-M   'P 1'
#
loop_
_entity.id
_entity.type
_entity.pdbx_description
1 polymer ?
#
loop_
_entity_poly.entity_id
_entity_poly.type
_entity_poly.pdbx_seq_one_letter_code
_entity_poly.pdbx_strand_id
1 'polypeptide(L)'
;MRKWRLATNARSKVLRCFNNYDLCRNDVAAALHDDFMKSVKFMVEFLVKKSKVLLYQGHFDLRDSLLSTEAWVKTIKSEGLSQFLMAKREVWRVNGERAGHVQKWGDLSHVVVLGAGHLVPTDQAVSSQPKMEDWILERALFGHEEKEFVSLHFSAPSSCNDQGPTDPKKGPRPLMTS
;
A
#
# COMPACT_ATOMS: atom_id res chain seq x y z
N MET A 1 19.48 -22.71 26.31
CA MET A 1 18.67 -23.73 25.59
C MET A 1 17.60 -24.48 26.42
N ARG A 2 17.53 -24.36 27.76
CA ARG A 2 16.50 -25.06 28.56
C ARG A 2 15.14 -24.32 28.66
N LYS A 3 15.13 -22.99 28.62
CA LYS A 3 13.90 -22.16 28.66
C LYS A 3 12.99 -22.36 27.43
N TRP A 4 13.56 -22.53 26.24
CA TRP A 4 12.79 -22.76 25.00
C TRP A 4 12.07 -24.12 24.96
N ARG A 5 12.66 -25.14 25.62
CA ARG A 5 12.15 -26.52 25.64
C ARG A 5 10.90 -26.68 26.53
N LEU A 6 10.72 -25.79 27.51
CA LEU A 6 9.53 -25.76 28.37
C LEU A 6 8.35 -25.03 27.71
N ALA A 7 8.62 -24.00 26.90
CA ALA A 7 7.59 -23.26 26.18
C ALA A 7 6.91 -24.10 25.08
N THR A 8 7.65 -25.00 24.42
CA THR A 8 7.09 -25.93 23.42
C THR A 8 6.17 -26.99 24.05
N ASN A 9 6.53 -27.55 25.21
CA ASN A 9 5.70 -28.56 25.89
C ASN A 9 4.40 -28.00 26.49
N ALA A 10 4.38 -26.73 26.91
CA ALA A 10 3.15 -26.09 27.39
C ALA A 10 2.16 -25.78 26.25
N ARG A 11 2.67 -25.51 25.03
CA ARG A 11 1.84 -25.16 23.85
C ARG A 11 1.13 -26.37 23.22
N SER A 12 1.71 -27.57 23.30
CA SER A 12 1.08 -28.77 22.72
C SER A 12 -0.19 -29.22 23.46
N LYS A 13 -0.36 -28.84 24.74
CA LYS A 13 -1.58 -29.13 25.51
C LYS A 13 -2.80 -28.29 25.06
N VAL A 14 -2.57 -27.11 24.49
CA VAL A 14 -3.64 -26.20 24.03
C VAL A 14 -3.96 -26.45 22.56
N LEU A 15 -2.96 -26.74 21.74
CA LEU A 15 -3.12 -27.09 20.33
C LEU A 15 -3.16 -28.62 20.19
N ARG A 16 -4.34 -29.22 20.40
CA ARG A 16 -4.59 -30.68 20.46
C ARG A 16 -4.23 -31.52 19.21
N CYS A 17 -3.56 -30.97 18.20
CA CYS A 17 -3.38 -31.64 16.90
C CYS A 17 -1.93 -31.77 16.38
N PHE A 18 -0.89 -31.33 17.10
CA PHE A 18 0.47 -31.42 16.57
C PHE A 18 1.48 -31.96 17.58
N ASN A 19 1.75 -33.26 17.51
CA ASN A 19 2.86 -33.89 18.24
C ASN A 19 4.20 -33.80 17.49
N ASN A 20 4.20 -33.51 16.18
CA ASN A 20 5.41 -33.38 15.37
C ASN A 20 5.24 -32.22 14.37
N TYR A 21 5.64 -31.02 14.76
CA TYR A 21 5.67 -29.83 13.88
C TYR A 21 7.05 -29.70 13.23
N ASP A 22 7.06 -29.46 11.92
CA ASP A 22 8.26 -29.23 11.12
C ASP A 22 8.03 -27.99 10.25
N LEU A 23 9.01 -27.09 10.19
CA LEU A 23 8.88 -25.82 9.46
C LEU A 23 8.90 -26.04 7.95
N CYS A 24 9.69 -27.00 7.46
CA CYS A 24 9.83 -27.34 6.05
C CYS A 24 10.02 -28.85 5.90
N ARG A 25 9.27 -29.49 4.99
CA ARG A 25 9.35 -30.93 4.71
C ARG A 25 10.12 -31.21 3.43
N ASN A 26 11.20 -31.99 3.52
CA ASN A 26 12.03 -32.36 2.37
C ASN A 26 11.29 -33.21 1.34
N ASP A 27 10.38 -34.10 1.76
CA ASP A 27 9.63 -34.97 0.84
C ASP A 27 8.74 -34.16 -0.12
N VAL A 28 8.14 -33.06 0.38
CA VAL A 28 7.35 -32.13 -0.44
C VAL A 28 8.26 -31.35 -1.39
N ALA A 29 9.42 -30.90 -0.92
CA ALA A 29 10.40 -30.22 -1.76
C ALA A 29 10.92 -31.12 -2.89
N ALA A 30 11.12 -32.42 -2.62
CA ALA A 30 11.52 -33.40 -3.62
C ALA A 30 10.39 -33.66 -4.64
N ALA A 31 9.15 -33.77 -4.18
CA ALA A 31 7.99 -33.98 -5.06
C ALA A 31 7.74 -32.81 -6.04
N LEU A 32 8.07 -31.58 -5.63
CA LEU A 32 7.90 -30.36 -6.44
C LEU A 32 9.20 -29.87 -7.08
N HIS A 33 10.26 -30.69 -7.10
CA HIS A 33 11.58 -30.28 -7.58
C HIS A 33 11.53 -29.78 -9.04
N ASP A 34 10.81 -30.49 -9.91
CA ASP A 34 10.68 -30.16 -11.34
C ASP A 34 9.90 -28.86 -11.59
N ASP A 35 9.16 -28.36 -10.60
CA ASP A 35 8.40 -27.12 -10.72
C ASP A 35 9.22 -25.88 -10.34
N PHE A 36 10.37 -26.05 -9.67
CA PHE A 36 11.13 -24.95 -9.09
C PHE A 36 11.55 -23.88 -10.11
N MET A 37 11.91 -24.28 -11.33
CA MET A 37 12.38 -23.38 -12.38
C MET A 37 11.29 -23.01 -13.41
N LYS A 38 10.04 -23.44 -13.21
CA LYS A 38 8.94 -23.12 -14.14
C LYS A 38 8.43 -21.71 -13.88
N SER A 39 8.30 -20.93 -14.95
CA SER A 39 7.83 -19.54 -14.85
C SER A 39 6.31 -19.45 -14.67
N VAL A 40 5.88 -18.71 -13.65
CA VAL A 40 4.47 -18.34 -13.42
C VAL A 40 4.12 -16.95 -13.96
N LYS A 41 5.01 -16.34 -14.74
CA LYS A 41 4.88 -14.97 -15.25
C LYS A 41 3.55 -14.70 -15.96
N PHE A 42 3.09 -15.63 -16.79
CA PHE A 42 1.84 -15.50 -17.54
C PHE A 42 0.62 -15.37 -16.61
N MET A 43 0.67 -15.97 -15.41
CA MET A 43 -0.40 -15.85 -14.42
C MET A 43 -0.44 -14.43 -13.85
N VAL A 44 0.72 -13.82 -13.63
CA VAL A 44 0.81 -12.43 -13.16
C VAL A 44 0.34 -11.46 -14.24
N GLU A 45 0.72 -11.67 -15.50
CA GLU A 45 0.20 -10.91 -16.65
C GLU A 45 -1.32 -10.97 -16.74
N PHE A 46 -1.92 -12.13 -16.45
CA PHE A 46 -3.36 -12.31 -16.39
C PHE A 46 -3.98 -11.61 -15.18
N LEU A 47 -3.40 -11.76 -13.99
CA LEU A 47 -3.92 -11.20 -12.74
C LEU A 47 -3.93 -9.67 -12.75
N VAL A 48 -2.88 -9.03 -13.28
CA VAL A 48 -2.82 -7.56 -13.39
C VAL A 48 -3.94 -7.00 -14.27
N LYS A 49 -4.49 -7.79 -15.20
CA LYS A 49 -5.65 -7.38 -16.03
C LYS A 49 -7.00 -7.56 -15.34
N LYS A 50 -7.06 -8.30 -14.23
CA LYS A 50 -8.30 -8.75 -13.59
C LYS A 50 -8.44 -8.29 -12.14
N SER A 51 -7.34 -7.95 -11.50
CA SER A 51 -7.26 -7.70 -10.07
C SER A 51 -6.05 -6.85 -9.72
N LYS A 52 -6.07 -6.26 -8.53
CA LYS A 52 -4.95 -5.54 -7.96
C LYS A 52 -3.86 -6.52 -7.53
N VAL A 53 -2.62 -6.26 -7.92
CA VAL A 53 -1.46 -7.08 -7.63
C VAL A 53 -0.43 -6.26 -6.86
N LEU A 54 -0.01 -6.79 -5.71
CA LEU A 54 1.09 -6.26 -4.91
C LEU A 54 2.28 -7.21 -4.95
N LEU A 55 3.40 -6.70 -5.44
CA LEU A 55 4.72 -7.27 -5.21
C LEU A 55 5.31 -6.57 -3.99
N TYR A 56 5.63 -7.29 -2.93
CA TYR A 56 6.27 -6.71 -1.75
C TYR A 56 7.50 -7.54 -1.38
N GLN A 57 8.59 -6.87 -1.01
CA GLN A 57 9.85 -7.54 -0.70
C GLN A 57 10.78 -6.69 0.15
N GLY A 58 11.76 -7.37 0.76
CA GLY A 58 12.81 -6.74 1.53
C GLY A 58 13.97 -6.30 0.65
N HIS A 59 14.55 -5.16 0.98
CA HIS A 59 15.71 -4.62 0.27
C HIS A 59 16.94 -5.54 0.32
N PHE A 60 17.10 -6.35 1.38
CA PHE A 60 18.25 -7.21 1.62
C PHE A 60 17.95 -8.71 1.41
N ASP A 61 16.90 -9.05 0.67
CA ASP A 61 16.66 -10.44 0.28
C ASP A 61 17.68 -10.87 -0.79
N LEU A 62 18.46 -11.91 -0.51
CA LEU A 62 19.41 -12.49 -1.47
C LEU A 62 18.84 -13.68 -2.25
N ARG A 63 17.77 -14.29 -1.75
CA ARG A 63 17.10 -15.40 -2.43
C ARG A 63 16.21 -14.88 -3.55
N ASP A 64 15.38 -13.90 -3.21
CA ASP A 64 14.43 -13.23 -4.11
C ASP A 64 14.79 -11.75 -4.24
N SER A 65 15.97 -11.49 -4.80
CA SER A 65 16.57 -10.16 -4.78
C SER A 65 15.72 -9.09 -5.47
N LEU A 66 15.74 -7.88 -4.91
CA LEU A 66 15.09 -6.71 -5.50
C LEU A 66 15.45 -6.53 -6.97
N LEU A 67 16.74 -6.65 -7.30
CA LEU A 67 17.23 -6.50 -8.66
C LEU A 67 16.68 -7.60 -9.60
N SER A 68 16.59 -8.84 -9.12
CA SER A 68 16.02 -9.93 -9.92
C SER A 68 14.52 -9.73 -10.17
N THR A 69 13.77 -9.25 -9.18
CA THR A 69 12.35 -8.94 -9.35
C THR A 69 12.16 -7.76 -10.30
N GLU A 70 12.94 -6.68 -10.16
CA GLU A 70 12.86 -5.54 -11.08
C GLU A 70 13.19 -5.94 -12.53
N ALA A 71 14.21 -6.79 -12.72
CA ALA A 71 14.54 -7.35 -14.03
C ALA A 71 13.40 -8.22 -14.59
N TRP A 72 12.79 -9.06 -13.75
CA TRP A 72 11.65 -9.90 -14.13
C TRP A 72 10.42 -9.06 -14.49
N VAL A 73 10.09 -8.01 -13.73
CA VAL A 73 8.98 -7.10 -13.99
C VAL A 73 9.11 -6.45 -15.36
N LYS A 74 10.33 -6.04 -15.78
CA LYS A 74 10.58 -5.48 -17.12
C LYS A 74 10.21 -6.44 -18.26
N THR A 75 10.12 -7.74 -17.99
CA THR A 75 9.74 -8.72 -19.01
C THR A 75 8.22 -8.89 -19.14
N ILE A 76 7.42 -8.48 -18.16
CA ILE A 76 5.96 -8.70 -18.08
C ILE A 76 5.25 -8.03 -19.26
N LYS A 77 4.35 -8.74 -19.93
CA LYS A 77 3.51 -8.17 -20.98
C LYS A 77 2.20 -7.67 -20.38
N SER A 78 2.16 -6.39 -19.99
CA SER A 78 0.94 -5.71 -19.58
C SER A 78 0.82 -4.35 -20.27
N GLU A 79 -0.42 -3.90 -20.51
CA GLU A 79 -0.71 -2.63 -21.20
C GLU A 79 -0.21 -1.41 -20.41
N GLY A 80 -0.06 -1.54 -19.09
CA GLY A 80 0.42 -0.50 -18.20
C GLY A 80 1.89 -0.59 -17.81
N LEU A 81 2.68 -1.53 -18.36
CA LEU A 81 4.05 -1.75 -17.88
C LEU A 81 4.95 -0.54 -18.16
N SER A 82 4.86 0.09 -19.32
CA SER A 82 5.74 1.22 -19.65
C SER A 82 5.55 2.38 -18.68
N GLN A 83 4.29 2.69 -18.35
CA GLN A 83 3.96 3.71 -17.38
C GLN A 83 4.33 3.28 -15.96
N PHE A 84 4.18 2.00 -15.61
CA PHE A 84 4.68 1.46 -14.35
C PHE A 84 6.19 1.69 -14.21
N LEU A 85 6.98 1.37 -15.23
CA LEU A 85 8.44 1.56 -15.22
C LEU A 85 8.84 3.03 -15.14
N MET A 86 8.03 3.93 -15.69
CA MET A 86 8.23 5.39 -15.62
C MET A 86 7.64 6.01 -14.33
N ALA A 87 6.81 5.27 -13.59
CA ALA A 87 6.15 5.78 -12.41
C ALA A 87 7.17 6.17 -11.34
N LYS A 88 6.95 7.33 -10.72
CA LYS A 88 7.79 7.82 -9.65
C LYS A 88 7.72 6.86 -8.46
N ARG A 89 8.88 6.59 -7.86
CA ARG A 89 8.99 5.85 -6.60
C ARG A 89 8.74 6.79 -5.44
N GLU A 90 7.60 6.63 -4.78
CA GLU A 90 7.23 7.44 -3.61
C GLU A 90 7.80 6.82 -2.34
N VAL A 91 8.67 7.56 -1.67
CA VAL A 91 9.31 7.15 -0.41
C VAL A 91 8.34 7.38 0.74
N TRP A 92 8.14 6.36 1.59
CA TRP A 92 7.40 6.54 2.84
C TRP A 92 8.32 6.50 4.05
N ARG A 93 7.84 7.11 5.13
CA ARG A 93 8.56 7.21 6.39
C ARG A 93 7.73 6.69 7.55
N VAL A 94 8.41 6.16 8.55
CA VAL A 94 7.83 5.76 9.84
C VAL A 94 8.68 6.41 10.90
N ASN A 95 8.05 7.15 11.82
CA ASN A 95 8.75 7.89 12.88
C ASN A 95 9.88 8.82 12.37
N GLY A 96 9.67 9.44 11.21
CA GLY A 96 10.66 10.33 10.58
C GLY A 96 11.78 9.62 9.79
N GLU A 97 11.93 8.30 9.93
CA GLU A 97 12.95 7.52 9.21
C GLU A 97 12.41 6.94 7.90
N ARG A 98 13.29 6.76 6.91
CA ARG A 98 12.93 6.16 5.61
C ARG A 98 12.65 4.67 5.80
N ALA A 99 11.41 4.27 5.56
CA ALA A 99 10.96 2.90 5.75
C ALA A 99 10.89 2.09 4.44
N GLY A 100 10.76 2.77 3.30
CA GLY A 100 10.70 2.10 2.00
C GLY A 100 10.23 3.01 0.87
N HIS A 101 9.98 2.43 -0.29
CA HIS A 101 9.36 3.12 -1.41
C HIS A 101 8.31 2.27 -2.15
N VAL A 102 7.29 2.95 -2.67
CA VAL A 102 6.22 2.36 -3.50
C VAL A 102 6.37 2.84 -4.93
N GLN A 103 6.32 1.90 -5.87
CA GLN A 103 6.13 2.17 -7.29
C GLN A 103 4.75 1.62 -7.69
N LYS A 104 3.88 2.44 -8.26
CA LYS A 104 2.52 2.03 -8.61
C LYS A 104 2.13 2.59 -9.97
N TRP A 105 1.45 1.78 -10.76
CA TRP A 105 0.68 2.24 -11.91
C TRP A 105 -0.51 1.32 -12.16
N GLY A 106 -1.70 1.89 -12.27
CA GLY A 106 -2.94 1.12 -12.39
C GLY A 106 -3.08 0.12 -11.24
N ASP A 107 -3.29 -1.14 -11.60
CA ASP A 107 -3.50 -2.25 -10.67
C ASP A 107 -2.21 -2.96 -10.23
N LEU A 108 -1.04 -2.55 -10.73
CA LEU A 108 0.25 -3.11 -10.32
C LEU A 108 0.95 -2.18 -9.33
N SER A 109 1.28 -2.72 -8.16
CA SER A 109 2.03 -2.04 -7.10
C SER A 109 3.27 -2.85 -6.72
N HIS A 110 4.39 -2.17 -6.50
CA HIS A 110 5.64 -2.74 -6.00
C HIS A 110 6.10 -1.97 -4.76
N VAL A 111 6.29 -2.69 -3.67
CA VAL A 111 6.66 -2.17 -2.36
C VAL A 111 8.00 -2.74 -1.96
N VAL A 112 8.95 -1.87 -1.69
CA VAL A 112 10.27 -2.25 -1.19
C VAL A 112 10.44 -1.72 0.22
N VAL A 113 10.62 -2.63 1.18
CA VAL A 113 10.83 -2.28 2.59
C VAL A 113 12.33 -2.24 2.88
N LEU A 114 12.82 -1.07 3.29
CA LEU A 114 14.23 -0.87 3.63
C LEU A 114 14.57 -1.56 4.94
N GLY A 115 15.76 -2.16 5.01
CA GLY A 115 16.23 -2.84 6.22
C GLY A 115 15.58 -4.20 6.47
N ALA A 116 14.74 -4.70 5.55
CA ALA A 116 14.17 -6.04 5.60
C ALA A 116 14.90 -7.00 4.65
N GLY A 117 15.02 -8.26 5.04
CA GLY A 117 15.44 -9.38 4.20
C GLY A 117 14.25 -10.19 3.69
N HIS A 118 14.43 -11.51 3.58
CA HIS A 118 13.43 -12.43 3.01
C HIS A 118 12.10 -12.46 3.78
N LEU A 119 12.14 -12.29 5.10
CA LEU A 119 10.95 -12.29 5.95
C LEU A 119 10.60 -10.87 6.38
N VAL A 120 10.04 -10.09 5.44
CA VAL A 120 9.74 -8.67 5.62
C VAL A 120 8.99 -8.35 6.93
N PRO A 121 7.88 -9.02 7.28
CA PRO A 121 7.16 -8.71 8.52
C PRO A 121 7.93 -9.07 9.78
N THR A 122 8.88 -10.01 9.71
CA THR A 122 9.74 -10.37 10.84
C THR A 122 10.80 -9.30 11.07
N ASP A 123 11.43 -8.81 10.00
CA ASP A 123 12.53 -7.85 10.10
C ASP A 123 12.03 -6.42 10.33
N GLN A 124 10.88 -6.05 9.75
CA GLN A 124 10.38 -4.68 9.70
C GLN A 124 8.87 -4.58 9.98
N ALA A 125 8.38 -5.27 11.02
CA ALA A 125 6.95 -5.35 11.38
C ALA A 125 6.26 -3.97 11.43
N VAL A 126 6.87 -3.00 12.11
CA VAL A 126 6.32 -1.65 12.31
C VAL A 126 6.18 -0.89 10.99
N SER A 127 7.08 -1.16 10.04
CA SER A 127 7.09 -0.51 8.73
C SER A 127 6.19 -1.22 7.72
N SER A 128 6.15 -2.56 7.77
CA SER A 128 5.45 -3.38 6.78
C SER A 128 3.95 -3.47 7.03
N GLN A 129 3.53 -3.59 8.30
CA GLN A 129 2.12 -3.72 8.65
C GLN A 129 1.26 -2.57 8.09
N PRO A 130 1.54 -1.28 8.40
CA PRO A 130 0.71 -0.20 7.90
C PRO A 130 0.73 -0.14 6.37
N LYS A 131 1.83 -0.57 5.73
CA LYS A 131 1.91 -0.58 4.27
C LYS A 131 1.00 -1.65 3.63
N MET A 132 0.89 -2.81 4.27
CA MET A 132 -0.04 -3.86 3.83
C MET A 132 -1.49 -3.43 4.07
N GLU A 133 -1.79 -2.84 5.23
CA GLU A 133 -3.11 -2.26 5.51
C GLU A 133 -3.47 -1.15 4.50
N ASP A 134 -2.51 -0.28 4.18
CA ASP A 134 -2.71 0.79 3.20
C ASP A 134 -3.12 0.23 1.84
N TRP A 135 -2.49 -0.87 1.41
CA TRP A 135 -2.77 -1.51 0.13
C TRP A 135 -4.15 -2.19 0.13
N ILE A 136 -4.48 -2.92 1.20
CA ILE A 136 -5.77 -3.61 1.34
C ILE A 136 -6.94 -2.62 1.38
N LEU A 137 -6.76 -1.52 2.12
CA LEU A 137 -7.80 -0.50 2.32
C LEU A 137 -7.76 0.60 1.25
N GLU A 138 -6.84 0.51 0.29
CA GLU A 138 -6.66 1.47 -0.80
C GLU A 138 -6.48 2.93 -0.32
N ARG A 139 -5.72 3.12 0.77
CA ARG A 139 -5.46 4.43 1.35
C ARG A 139 -4.05 4.92 1.03
N ALA A 140 -3.83 6.22 1.28
CA ALA A 140 -2.54 6.89 1.11
C ALA A 140 -1.95 6.65 -0.30
N LEU A 141 -0.76 6.06 -0.37
CA LEU A 141 -0.01 5.85 -1.63
C LEU A 141 -0.69 4.86 -2.59
N PHE A 142 -1.74 4.16 -2.16
CA PHE A 142 -2.50 3.24 -3.01
C PHE A 142 -3.88 3.74 -3.40
N GLY A 143 -4.29 4.91 -2.92
CA GLY A 143 -5.54 5.53 -3.33
C GLY A 143 -5.63 5.72 -4.85
N HIS A 144 -6.87 5.78 -5.34
CA HIS A 144 -7.11 6.27 -6.69
C HIS A 144 -6.94 7.80 -6.66
N GLU A 145 -6.10 8.34 -7.54
CA GLU A 145 -6.18 9.76 -7.87
C GLU A 145 -7.56 9.98 -8.49
N GLU A 146 -8.48 10.63 -7.77
CA GLU A 146 -9.58 11.30 -8.45
C GLU A 146 -8.94 12.34 -9.37
N LYS A 147 -8.91 12.03 -10.67
CA LYS A 147 -8.69 13.05 -11.68
C LYS A 147 -9.94 13.92 -11.71
N GLU A 148 -10.08 14.81 -10.72
CA GLU A 148 -11.02 15.91 -10.81
C GLU A 148 -10.43 16.94 -11.78
N PHE A 149 -10.59 16.67 -13.08
CA PHE A 149 -10.38 17.66 -14.12
C PHE A 149 -11.76 18.15 -14.58
N VAL A 150 -12.43 18.91 -13.71
CA VAL A 150 -13.49 19.80 -14.15
C VAL A 150 -12.95 21.21 -14.06
N SER A 151 -12.54 21.75 -15.21
CA SER A 151 -12.41 23.20 -15.36
C SER A 151 -13.81 23.80 -15.27
N LEU A 152 -14.26 24.13 -14.05
CA LEU A 152 -15.39 25.01 -13.87
C LEU A 152 -14.88 26.44 -14.01
N HIS A 153 -14.97 26.98 -15.23
CA HIS A 153 -15.12 28.42 -15.41
C HIS A 153 -16.42 28.85 -14.71
N PHE A 154 -16.29 29.34 -13.49
CA PHE A 154 -17.33 30.20 -12.91
C PHE A 154 -17.21 31.58 -13.56
N SER A 155 -18.05 31.86 -14.55
CA SER A 155 -18.41 33.25 -14.84
C SER A 155 -19.33 33.72 -13.73
N ALA A 156 -18.89 34.70 -12.96
CA ALA A 156 -19.74 35.38 -11.99
C ALA A 156 -20.87 36.12 -12.76
N PRO A 157 -22.15 35.96 -12.38
CA PRO A 157 -23.19 36.82 -12.90
C PRO A 157 -23.00 38.25 -12.39
N SER A 158 -23.19 39.21 -13.29
CA SER A 158 -23.05 40.64 -13.09
C SER A 158 -23.92 41.17 -11.94
N SER A 159 -23.26 41.90 -11.03
CA SER A 159 -23.78 42.89 -10.07
C SER A 159 -25.23 43.34 -10.30
N CYS A 160 -26.12 43.07 -9.33
CA CYS A 160 -27.35 43.84 -9.17
C CYS A 160 -27.01 45.17 -8.46
N ASN A 161 -27.28 46.28 -9.15
CA ASN A 161 -27.28 47.62 -8.57
C ASN A 161 -28.50 47.78 -7.65
N ASP A 162 -28.27 47.90 -6.35
CA ASP A 162 -29.29 48.44 -5.44
C ASP A 162 -29.09 49.96 -5.30
N GLN A 163 -29.87 50.70 -6.07
CA GLN A 163 -30.19 52.10 -5.78
C GLN A 163 -31.22 52.12 -4.66
N GLY A 164 -30.85 52.69 -3.50
CA GLY A 164 -31.76 52.85 -2.37
C GLY A 164 -32.89 53.84 -2.64
N PRO A 165 -34.02 53.78 -1.90
CA PRO A 165 -34.97 54.87 -1.81
C PRO A 165 -34.77 55.70 -0.54
N THR A 166 -34.97 57.01 -0.70
CA THR A 166 -34.88 58.06 0.31
C THR A 166 -36.18 58.25 1.12
N ASP A 167 -36.01 58.43 2.45
CA ASP A 167 -36.78 59.26 3.42
C ASP A 167 -38.29 58.99 3.69
N PRO A 168 -38.96 59.64 4.67
CA PRO A 168 -38.55 60.18 5.98
C PRO A 168 -39.55 59.80 7.12
N LYS A 169 -39.11 59.68 8.38
CA LYS A 169 -39.90 60.02 9.60
C LYS A 169 -39.08 59.79 10.88
N LYS A 170 -38.52 60.88 11.43
CA LYS A 170 -37.99 60.99 12.79
C LYS A 170 -39.11 61.44 13.74
N GLY A 171 -39.28 60.73 14.86
CA GLY A 171 -39.95 61.23 16.07
C GLY A 171 -39.02 61.03 17.28
N PRO A 172 -39.05 61.90 18.32
CA PRO A 172 -38.02 61.89 19.37
C PRO A 172 -38.32 60.96 20.57
N ARG A 173 -37.23 60.39 21.11
CA ARG A 173 -36.85 59.87 22.46
C ARG A 173 -37.91 59.74 23.58
N PRO A 174 -37.76 58.79 24.54
CA PRO A 174 -36.87 59.04 25.69
C PRO A 174 -36.08 57.82 26.24
N LEU A 175 -35.07 58.14 27.07
CA LEU A 175 -34.23 57.23 27.86
C LEU A 175 -35.03 56.61 29.02
N MET A 176 -34.68 55.39 29.44
CA MET A 176 -34.70 55.02 30.86
C MET A 176 -33.57 54.02 31.19
N THR A 177 -32.94 54.33 32.31
CA THR A 177 -31.85 53.66 33.02
C THR A 177 -32.34 52.48 33.87
N SER A 178 -31.47 51.49 34.05
CA SER A 178 -31.09 50.90 35.35
C SER A 178 -29.99 49.88 35.11
#